data_AF-A0A2H1J8T3-F1
#
_entry.id   AF-A0A2H1J8T3-F1
#
_cell.length_a   1.000
_cell.length_b   1.000
_cell.length_c   1.000
_cell.angle_alpha   90.00
_cell.angle_beta   90.00
_cell.angle_gamma   90.00
#
_symmetry.space_group_name_H-M   'P 1'
#
loop_
_entity.id
_entity.type
_entity.pdbx_description
1 polymer ?
#
loop_
_entity_poly.entity_id
_entity_poly.type
_entity_poly.pdbx_seq_one_letter_code
_entity_poly.pdbx_strand_id
1 'polypeptide(L)' 'MVDGNKRLGWLSLAVFYDLNGFEFDAPDDDAFDLVISVASGDIEAADIAAKLRTWRA' A
#
# COMPACT_ATOMS: atom_id res chain seq x y z
N MET A 1 19.25 -1.69 6.90
CA MET A 1 18.45 -0.45 6.85
C MET A 1 17.27 -0.68 5.91
N VAL A 2 16.28 -1.48 6.33
CA VAL A 2 15.13 -1.90 5.47
C VAL A 2 13.78 -1.54 6.10
N ASP A 3 13.75 -1.30 7.41
CA ASP A 3 12.51 -1.08 8.17
C ASP A 3 11.94 0.35 8.03
N GLY A 4 12.81 1.33 7.77
CA GLY A 4 12.39 2.71 7.52
C GLY A 4 11.69 2.88 6.17
N ASN A 5 12.16 2.18 5.13
CA ASN A 5 11.63 2.32 3.77
C ASN A 5 10.21 1.76 3.65
N LYS A 6 9.88 0.69 4.37
CA LYS A 6 8.54 0.09 4.38
C LYS A 6 7.51 1.01 5.05
N ARG A 7 7.84 1.53 6.23
CA ARG A 7 6.97 2.49 6.95
C ARG A 7 6.80 3.79 6.19
N LEU A 8 7.86 4.31 5.57
CA LEU A 8 7.77 5.52 4.75
C LEU A 8 6.91 5.30 3.51
N GLY A 9 7.09 4.17 2.81
CA GLY A 9 6.25 3.81 1.66
C GLY A 9 4.78 3.70 2.02
N TRP A 10 4.46 3.06 3.16
CA TRP A 10 3.10 2.96 3.66
C TRP A 10 2.50 4.33 4.03
N LEU A 11 3.27 5.17 4.73
CA LEU A 11 2.81 6.52 5.09
C LEU A 11 2.57 7.39 3.85
N SER A 12 3.45 7.31 2.84
CA SER A 12 3.26 8.01 1.56
C SER A 12 1.99 7.55 0.84
N LEU A 13 1.65 6.26 0.91
CA LEU A 13 0.42 5.72 0.34
C LEU A 13 -0.82 6.24 1.08
N ALA A 14 -0.82 6.23 2.41
CA ALA A 14 -1.92 6.76 3.21
C ALA A 14 -2.16 8.27 2.94
N VAL A 15 -1.08 9.06 2.88
CA VAL A 15 -1.16 10.48 2.52
C VAL A 15 -1.69 10.68 1.09
N PHE A 16 -1.30 9.82 0.15
CA PHE A 16 -1.81 9.88 -1.22
C PHE A 16 -3.33 9.65 -1.27
N TYR A 17 -3.87 8.71 -0.49
CA TYR A 17 -5.32 8.48 -0.40
C TYR A 17 -6.05 9.69 0.16
N ASP A 18 -5.54 10.22 1.28
CA ASP A 18 -6.12 11.39 1.97
C ASP A 18 -6.14 12.63 1.05
N LEU A 19 -5.04 12.89 0.32
CA LEU A 19 -4.97 13.96 -0.66
C LEU A 19 -5.98 13.82 -1.82
N ASN A 20 -6.43 12.60 -2.10
CA ASN A 20 -7.43 12.32 -3.13
C ASN A 20 -8.86 12.15 -2.56
N GLY A 21 -9.06 12.37 -1.26
CA GLY A 21 -10.37 12.28 -0.61
C GLY A 21 -10.90 10.86 -0.46
N PHE A 22 -10.03 9.84 -0.52
CA PHE A 22 -10.39 8.46 -0.26
C PHE A 22 -10.03 8.10 1.18
N GLU A 23 -10.98 7.50 1.89
CA GLU A 23 -10.69 6.86 3.17
C GLU A 23 -9.93 5.55 2.92
N PHE A 24 -8.90 5.34 3.74
CA PHE A 24 -7.96 4.25 3.56
C PHE A 24 -8.43 3.03 4.39
N ASP A 25 -9.22 2.17 3.76
CA ASP A 25 -9.76 0.94 4.38
C ASP A 25 -9.01 -0.29 3.87
N ALA A 26 -7.80 -0.48 4.41
CA ALA A 26 -6.95 -1.63 4.11
C ALA A 26 -6.91 -2.56 5.34
N PRO A 27 -7.49 -3.78 5.26
CA PRO A 27 -7.36 -4.75 6.35
C PRO A 27 -5.88 -5.09 6.61
N ASP A 28 -5.49 -5.18 7.88
CA ASP A 28 -4.08 -5.28 8.29
C ASP A 28 -3.30 -6.44 7.61
N ASP A 29 -3.91 -7.62 7.49
CA ASP A 29 -3.28 -8.78 6.84
C ASP A 29 -3.03 -8.54 5.34
N ASP A 30 -4.03 -7.95 4.69
CA ASP A 30 -4.07 -7.60 3.27
C ASP A 30 -3.02 -6.51 2.94
N ALA A 31 -2.89 -5.54 3.84
CA ALA A 31 -1.88 -4.48 3.83
C ALA A 31 -0.47 -5.05 3.99
N PHE A 32 -0.29 -5.97 4.95
CA PHE A 32 0.98 -6.62 5.22
C PHE A 32 1.47 -7.40 4.00
N ASP A 33 0.60 -8.24 3.43
CA ASP A 33 0.92 -9.05 2.25
C ASP A 33 1.35 -8.18 1.06
N LEU A 34 0.63 -7.07 0.80
CA LEU A 34 1.00 -6.14 -0.26
C LEU A 34 2.40 -5.54 -0.03
N VAL A 35 2.71 -5.09 1.19
CA VAL A 35 4.02 -4.52 1.52
C VAL A 35 5.14 -5.54 1.36
N ILE A 36 4.89 -6.81 1.72
CA ILE A 36 5.86 -7.90 1.53
C ILE A 36 6.08 -8.16 0.04
N SER A 37 5.01 -8.34 -0.76
CA SER A 37 5.13 -8.59 -2.19
C SER A 37 5.87 -7.46 -2.93
N VAL A 38 5.59 -6.20 -2.56
CA VAL A 38 6.31 -5.03 -3.11
C VAL A 38 7.79 -5.05 -2.73
N ALA A 39 8.11 -5.35 -1.47
CA ALA A 39 9.50 -5.38 -1.01
C ALA A 39 10.31 -6.55 -1.61
N SER A 40 9.64 -7.65 -1.93
CA SER A 40 10.24 -8.81 -2.61
C SER A 40 10.39 -8.61 -4.12
N GLY A 41 9.65 -7.67 -4.72
CA GLY A 41 9.59 -7.48 -6.16
C GLY A 41 8.72 -8.51 -6.89
N ASP A 42 7.82 -9.18 -6.15
CA ASP A 42 6.98 -10.28 -6.65
C ASP A 42 5.63 -9.80 -7.21
N ILE A 43 5.41 -8.49 -7.27
CA ILE A 43 4.17 -7.88 -7.74
C ILE A 43 4.46 -6.71 -8.67
N GLU A 44 3.73 -6.67 -9.79
CA GLU A 44 3.85 -5.60 -10.78
C GLU A 44 3.05 -4.36 -10.37
N ALA A 45 3.47 -3.19 -10.85
CA ALA A 45 2.82 -1.92 -10.53
C ALA A 45 1.31 -1.89 -10.87
N ALA A 46 0.92 -2.59 -11.93
CA ALA A 46 -0.48 -2.71 -12.34
C ALA A 46 -1.33 -3.45 -11.30
N ASP A 47 -0.78 -4.52 -10.71
CA ASP A 47 -1.46 -5.36 -9.72
C ASP A 47 -1.53 -4.66 -8.36
N ILE A 48 -0.47 -3.93 -7.98
CA ILE A 48 -0.50 -3.02 -6.82
C ILE A 48 -1.66 -2.04 -6.97
N ALA A 49 -1.76 -1.36 -8.12
CA ALA A 49 -2.82 -0.39 -8.36
C ALA A 49 -4.21 -1.05 -8.38
N ALA A 50 -4.34 -2.29 -8.86
CA ALA A 50 -5.60 -3.03 -8.80
C ALA A 50 -6.02 -3.32 -7.36
N LYS A 51 -5.10 -3.81 -6.51
CA LYS A 51 -5.35 -4.07 -5.09
C LYS A 51 -5.68 -2.78 -4.33
N LEU A 52 -4.93 -1.71 -4.54
CA LEU A 52 -5.19 -0.41 -3.94
C LEU A 52 -6.63 0.09 -4.22
N ARG A 53 -7.12 -0.06 -5.45
CA ARG A 53 -8.50 0.34 -5.80
C ARG A 53 -9.58 -0.41 -5.01
N THR A 54 -9.28 -1.55 -4.38
CA THR A 54 -10.25 -2.27 -3.54
C THR A 54 -10.34 -1.72 -2.11
N TRP A 55 -9.37 -0.91 -1.68
CA TRP A 55 -9.27 -0.35 -0.32
C TRP A 55 -9.72 1.11 -0.22
N ARG A 56 -10.55 1.54 -1.17
CA ARG A 56 -11.25 2.83 -1.08
C ARG A 56 -12.65 2.55 -0.53
N ALA A 57 -13.06 3.27 0.50
CA ALA A 57 -14.46 3.36 0.92
C ALA A 57 -15.26 4.27 -0.04
#